data_AF-A0AAE1XNX7-F1
#
_entry.id   AF-A0AAE1XNX7-F1
#
_cell.length_a   1.000
_cell.length_b   1.000
_cell.length_c   1.000
_cell.angle_alpha   90.00
_cell.angle_beta   90.00
_cell.angle_gamma   90.00
#
_symmetry.space_group_name_H-M   'P 1'
#
loop_
_entity.id
_entity.type
_entity.pdbx_description
1 polymer ?
#
loop_
_entity_poly.entity_id
_entity_poly.type
_entity_poly.pdbx_seq_one_letter_code
_entity_poly.pdbx_strand_id
1 'polypeptide(L)'
;MAITKSDGTIITSTEDIGHEYVAFFTSLLGTEAPTNPVDNNVFEWGPKLSSEQAQWVNGVYLKGNSIWEWRPKRGDSPLFQRLSQIHDIIVGVVGSPQAAKQLFETWASSKGLDTSKAYEYFKPKQARQPWQAMIWQAFIPPKFTFILWLGIRERLSTRDRLTFLHEETSCSLCINRSESAKHLFFNCPFSERVWSEIRRWLGINRRMSTILSAIKWLKKEKTSFSVQNKARLLALECTVYSLWRHCNEVVFEAKAPSTEGLVISIKIIVFRILLSLFPQGTFAL
;
A
#
# COMPACT_ATOMS: atom_id res chain seq x y z
N MET A 1 38.26 17.41 -7.47
CA MET A 1 37.73 18.01 -8.73
C MET A 1 37.75 19.51 -8.52
N ALA A 2 38.23 20.31 -9.48
CA ALA A 2 38.33 21.76 -9.31
C ALA A 2 37.51 22.47 -10.38
N ILE A 3 36.73 23.48 -10.00
CA ILE A 3 35.91 24.28 -10.91
C ILE A 3 36.47 25.70 -10.90
N THR A 4 36.64 26.30 -12.07
CA THR A 4 37.07 27.69 -12.21
C THR A 4 35.84 28.55 -12.53
N LYS A 5 35.58 29.54 -11.69
CA LYS A 5 34.52 30.55 -11.89
C LYS A 5 34.85 31.46 -13.07
N SER A 6 33.84 32.16 -13.58
CA SER A 6 34.01 33.16 -14.65
C SER A 6 34.89 34.35 -14.24
N ASP A 7 35.01 34.61 -12.94
CA ASP A 7 35.92 35.61 -12.37
C ASP A 7 37.37 35.11 -12.17
N GLY A 8 37.65 33.85 -12.56
CA GLY A 8 38.97 33.22 -12.45
C GLY A 8 39.23 32.54 -11.10
N THR A 9 38.30 32.57 -10.15
CA THR A 9 38.46 31.93 -8.84
C THR A 9 38.37 30.40 -8.97
N ILE A 10 39.32 29.67 -8.38
CA ILE A 10 39.33 28.20 -8.41
C ILE A 10 38.77 27.65 -7.11
N ILE A 11 37.73 26.82 -7.22
CA ILE A 11 37.07 26.15 -6.10
C ILE A 11 37.44 24.68 -6.12
N THR A 12 37.84 24.14 -4.97
CA THR A 12 38.30 22.75 -4.83
C THR A 12 37.55 21.94 -3.78
N SER A 13 36.81 22.62 -2.87
CA SER A 13 35.95 21.96 -1.89
C SER A 13 34.70 21.39 -2.55
N THR A 14 34.29 20.19 -2.11
CA THR A 14 33.08 19.53 -2.63
C THR A 14 31.81 20.30 -2.25
N GLU A 15 31.80 20.92 -1.07
CA GLU A 15 30.68 21.72 -0.58
C GLU A 15 30.50 23.00 -1.40
N ASP A 16 31.59 23.73 -1.63
CA ASP A 16 31.56 24.96 -2.44
C ASP A 16 31.21 24.69 -3.91
N ILE A 17 31.70 23.56 -4.46
CA ILE A 17 31.28 23.08 -5.79
C ILE A 17 29.78 22.80 -5.82
N GLY A 18 29.24 22.18 -4.77
CA GLY A 18 27.80 21.94 -4.62
C GLY A 18 27.00 23.24 -4.59
N HIS A 19 27.44 24.22 -3.81
CA HIS A 19 26.82 25.54 -3.75
C HIS A 19 26.82 26.26 -5.10
N GLU A 20 27.94 26.22 -5.82
CA GLU A 20 28.05 26.84 -7.14
C GLU A 20 27.09 26.21 -8.15
N TYR A 21 26.97 24.88 -8.12
CA TYR A 21 26.07 24.14 -9.00
C TYR A 21 24.60 24.49 -8.70
N VAL A 22 24.22 24.49 -7.42
CA VAL A 22 22.87 24.87 -6.99
C VAL A 22 22.58 26.32 -7.42
N ALA A 23 23.49 27.26 -7.17
CA ALA A 23 23.32 28.65 -7.55
C ALA A 23 23.14 28.84 -9.07
N PHE A 24 23.94 28.15 -9.89
CA PHE A 24 23.82 28.18 -11.34
C PHE A 24 22.45 27.69 -11.81
N PHE A 25 21.99 26.53 -11.32
CA PHE A 25 20.70 25.99 -11.74
C PHE A 25 19.51 26.77 -11.18
N THR A 26 19.60 27.30 -9.97
CA THR A 26 18.58 28.20 -9.42
C THR A 26 18.48 29.50 -10.22
N SER A 27 19.60 30.05 -10.70
CA SER A 27 19.59 31.21 -11.60
C SER A 27 19.00 30.88 -12.97
N LEU A 28 19.25 29.68 -13.51
CA LEU A 28 18.78 29.28 -14.83
C LEU A 28 17.29 28.93 -14.84
N LEU A 29 16.81 28.28 -13.78
CA LEU A 29 15.47 27.70 -13.71
C LEU A 29 14.50 28.54 -12.86
N GLY A 30 15.00 29.53 -12.11
CA GLY A 30 14.23 30.26 -11.11
C GLY A 30 14.05 29.45 -9.81
N THR A 31 13.59 30.14 -8.76
CA THR A 31 13.27 29.51 -7.45
C THR A 31 11.86 28.94 -7.41
N GLU A 32 11.01 29.30 -8.37
CA GLU A 32 9.61 28.90 -8.46
C GLU A 32 9.29 28.49 -9.89
N ALA A 33 8.99 27.21 -10.09
CA ALA A 33 8.28 26.80 -11.29
C ALA A 33 6.79 27.10 -11.05
N PRO A 34 6.09 27.82 -11.94
CA PRO A 34 4.63 27.86 -11.89
C PRO A 34 4.15 26.44 -12.12
N THR A 35 3.86 25.73 -11.03
CA THR A 35 3.07 24.51 -11.12
C THR A 35 1.68 25.00 -11.46
N ASN A 36 1.34 25.00 -12.75
CA ASN A 36 -0.06 24.96 -13.15
C ASN A 36 -0.73 23.93 -12.22
N PRO A 37 -1.86 24.27 -11.57
CA PRO A 37 -2.52 23.34 -10.68
C PRO A 37 -2.62 22.00 -11.39
N VAL A 38 -2.22 20.92 -10.71
CA VAL A 38 -2.28 19.57 -11.27
C VAL A 38 -3.66 19.43 -11.89
N ASP A 39 -3.70 19.25 -13.21
CA ASP A 39 -4.97 19.10 -13.89
C ASP A 39 -5.59 17.80 -13.37
N ASN A 40 -6.53 17.92 -12.42
CA ASN A 40 -7.18 16.78 -11.83
C ASN A 40 -7.96 15.97 -12.89
N ASN A 41 -8.28 16.60 -14.02
CA ASN A 41 -8.85 15.92 -15.18
C ASN A 41 -7.87 14.91 -15.81
N VAL A 42 -6.56 15.01 -15.55
CA VAL A 42 -5.57 14.02 -15.99
C VAL A 42 -5.82 12.65 -15.35
N PHE A 43 -6.39 12.63 -14.13
CA PHE A 43 -6.80 11.38 -13.46
C PHE A 43 -8.16 10.86 -13.94
N GLU A 44 -9.01 11.73 -14.48
CA GLU A 44 -10.30 11.33 -15.05
C GLU A 44 -10.18 10.86 -16.51
N TRP A 45 -9.38 11.54 -17.34
CA TRP A 45 -9.36 11.33 -18.79
C TRP A 45 -7.98 11.01 -19.37
N GLY A 46 -6.92 11.02 -18.55
CA GLY A 46 -5.53 10.95 -19.01
C GLY A 46 -5.08 12.27 -19.68
N PRO A 47 -3.77 12.46 -19.93
CA PRO A 47 -3.30 13.60 -20.71
C PRO A 47 -3.79 13.45 -22.16
N LYS A 48 -4.78 14.24 -22.56
CA LYS A 48 -5.15 14.36 -23.98
C LYS A 48 -4.03 15.14 -24.67
N LEU A 49 -3.35 14.50 -25.63
CA LEU A 49 -2.39 15.21 -26.47
C LEU A 49 -3.14 16.31 -27.22
N SER A 50 -2.62 17.54 -27.17
CA SER A 50 -3.08 18.59 -28.07
C SER A 50 -2.85 18.18 -29.52
N SER A 51 -3.55 18.80 -30.47
CA SER A 51 -3.34 18.51 -31.90
C SER A 51 -1.88 18.69 -32.32
N GLU A 52 -1.19 19.69 -31.76
CA GLU A 52 0.24 19.95 -31.98
C GLU A 52 1.12 18.84 -31.40
N GLN A 53 0.83 18.39 -30.18
CA GLN A 53 1.54 17.28 -29.54
C GLN A 53 1.33 15.96 -30.31
N ALA A 54 0.11 15.72 -30.81
CA ALA A 54 -0.19 14.56 -31.63
C ALA A 54 0.54 14.60 -32.99
N GLN A 55 0.61 15.76 -33.63
CA GLN A 55 1.38 15.97 -34.85
C GLN A 55 2.88 15.76 -34.61
N TRP A 56 3.41 16.28 -33.51
CA TRP A 56 4.81 16.09 -33.14
C TRP A 56 5.13 14.61 -32.87
N VAL A 57 4.27 13.91 -32.11
CA VAL A 57 4.41 12.46 -31.88
C VAL A 57 4.39 11.70 -33.21
N ASN A 58 3.48 12.06 -34.12
CA ASN A 58 3.39 11.43 -35.42
C ASN A 58 4.63 11.71 -36.28
N GLY A 59 5.15 12.95 -36.28
CA GLY A 59 6.33 13.30 -37.06
C GLY A 59 7.64 12.72 -36.54
N VAL A 60 7.84 12.73 -35.21
CA VAL A 60 9.10 12.31 -34.58
C VAL A 60 9.16 10.80 -34.38
N TYR A 61 8.12 10.21 -33.80
CA TYR A 61 8.12 8.79 -33.44
C TYR A 61 7.52 7.92 -34.55
N LEU A 62 6.30 8.23 -34.98
CA LEU A 62 5.56 7.34 -35.90
C LEU A 62 6.01 7.47 -37.36
N LYS A 63 6.50 8.65 -37.74
CA LYS A 63 6.93 9.03 -39.10
C LYS A 63 5.88 8.73 -40.15
N GLY A 64 4.61 9.03 -39.84
CA GLY A 64 3.47 8.77 -40.72
C GLY A 64 2.95 7.33 -40.71
N ASN A 65 3.58 6.42 -39.96
CA ASN A 65 3.05 5.07 -39.77
C ASN A 65 1.91 5.06 -38.77
N SER A 66 1.01 4.10 -38.91
CA SER A 66 0.01 3.80 -37.88
C SER A 66 0.70 3.33 -36.59
N ILE A 67 0.20 3.77 -35.43
CA ILE A 67 0.67 3.26 -34.11
C ILE A 67 0.53 1.74 -33.99
N TRP A 68 -0.38 1.13 -34.75
CA TRP A 68 -0.63 -0.32 -34.79
C TRP A 68 0.39 -1.09 -35.62
N GLU A 69 1.08 -0.41 -36.53
CA GLU A 69 2.08 -0.98 -37.45
C GLU A 69 3.51 -0.57 -37.08
N TRP A 70 3.63 0.47 -36.26
CA TRP A 70 4.89 1.02 -35.81
C TRP A 70 5.68 0.02 -34.97
N ARG A 71 7.01 -0.03 -35.21
CA ARG A 71 7.94 -0.90 -34.48
C ARG A 71 9.03 -0.08 -33.79
N PRO A 72 9.28 -0.33 -32.49
CA PRO A 72 10.27 0.41 -31.72
C PRO A 72 11.70 0.07 -32.17
N LYS A 73 12.57 1.09 -32.17
CA LYS A 73 14.00 1.03 -32.42
C LYS A 73 14.78 1.34 -31.14
N ARG A 74 16.05 0.93 -31.08
CA ARG A 74 16.93 1.14 -29.90
C ARG A 74 17.02 2.60 -29.43
N GLY A 75 16.87 3.57 -30.33
CA GLY A 75 16.93 5.01 -30.01
C GLY A 75 15.59 5.66 -29.65
N ASP A 76 14.48 4.91 -29.72
CA ASP A 76 13.17 5.47 -29.42
C ASP A 76 12.94 5.61 -27.91
N SER A 77 12.00 6.46 -27.51
CA SER A 77 11.66 6.69 -26.10
C SER A 77 11.33 5.39 -25.37
N PRO A 78 11.91 5.12 -24.18
CA PRO A 78 11.61 3.93 -23.37
C PRO A 78 10.11 3.74 -23.10
N LEU A 79 9.36 4.85 -22.98
CA LEU A 79 7.90 4.82 -22.83
C LEU A 79 7.22 4.22 -24.06
N PHE A 80 7.56 4.70 -25.26
CA PHE A 80 7.01 4.19 -26.52
C PHE A 80 7.38 2.73 -26.75
N GLN A 81 8.61 2.33 -26.39
CA GLN A 81 9.02 0.93 -26.42
C GLN A 81 8.13 0.06 -25.51
N ARG A 82 7.81 0.53 -24.28
CA ARG A 82 6.90 -0.20 -23.38
C ARG A 82 5.46 -0.22 -23.87
N LEU A 83 4.95 0.87 -24.43
CA LEU A 83 3.61 0.90 -25.01
C LEU A 83 3.48 -0.11 -26.17
N SER A 84 4.49 -0.18 -27.04
CA SER A 84 4.52 -1.17 -28.13
C SER A 84 4.59 -2.61 -27.60
N GLN A 85 5.34 -2.88 -26.54
CA GLN A 85 5.37 -4.21 -25.93
C GLN A 85 4.04 -4.60 -25.30
N ILE A 86 3.36 -3.68 -24.61
CA ILE A 86 2.01 -3.93 -24.06
C ILE A 86 1.03 -4.22 -25.19
N HIS A 87 1.10 -3.44 -26.28
CA HIS A 87 0.33 -3.68 -27.49
C HIS A 87 0.57 -5.09 -28.05
N ASP A 88 1.83 -5.49 -28.24
CA ASP A 88 2.17 -6.79 -28.81
C ASP A 88 1.71 -7.96 -27.92
N ILE A 89 1.79 -7.80 -26.59
CA ILE A 89 1.22 -8.77 -25.63
C ILE A 89 -0.29 -8.90 -25.84
N ILE A 90 -1.02 -7.78 -25.93
CA ILE A 90 -2.48 -7.81 -26.12
C ILE A 90 -2.83 -8.45 -27.45
N VAL A 91 -2.15 -8.09 -28.54
CA VAL A 91 -2.32 -8.70 -29.86
C VAL A 91 -2.09 -10.21 -29.80
N GLY A 92 -1.06 -10.67 -29.08
CA GLY A 92 -0.82 -12.09 -28.85
C GLY A 92 -1.95 -12.80 -28.09
N VAL A 93 -2.58 -12.13 -27.11
CA VAL A 93 -3.69 -12.68 -26.33
C VAL A 93 -5.00 -12.73 -27.12
N VAL A 94 -5.31 -11.68 -27.89
CA VAL A 94 -6.58 -11.57 -28.63
C VAL A 94 -6.50 -12.11 -30.07
N GLY A 95 -5.30 -12.41 -30.55
CA GLY A 95 -5.03 -13.09 -31.83
C GLY A 95 -4.83 -12.17 -33.04
N SER A 96 -5.21 -10.90 -32.99
CA SER A 96 -4.97 -9.96 -34.10
C SER A 96 -4.93 -8.48 -33.67
N PRO A 97 -4.26 -7.61 -34.45
CA PRO A 97 -4.28 -6.15 -34.25
C PRO A 97 -5.70 -5.57 -34.30
N GLN A 98 -6.57 -6.09 -35.17
CA GLN A 98 -7.95 -5.63 -35.30
C GLN A 98 -8.77 -5.96 -34.05
N ALA A 99 -8.62 -7.17 -33.50
CA ALA A 99 -9.28 -7.56 -32.26
C ALA A 99 -8.73 -6.76 -31.06
N ALA A 100 -7.43 -6.46 -31.03
CA ALA A 100 -6.85 -5.56 -30.03
C ALA A 100 -7.48 -4.17 -30.11
N LYS A 101 -7.55 -3.58 -31.31
CA LYS A 101 -8.19 -2.27 -31.52
C LYS A 101 -9.64 -2.24 -31.02
N GLN A 102 -10.44 -3.26 -31.36
CA GLN A 102 -11.82 -3.39 -30.86
C GLN A 102 -11.86 -3.45 -29.32
N LEU A 103 -10.94 -4.20 -28.69
CA LEU A 103 -10.83 -4.25 -27.24
C LEU A 103 -10.51 -2.87 -26.64
N PHE A 104 -9.52 -2.14 -27.19
CA PHE A 104 -9.18 -0.79 -26.75
C PHE A 104 -10.35 0.19 -26.94
N GLU A 105 -11.13 0.05 -28.01
CA GLU A 105 -12.36 0.84 -28.23
C GLU A 105 -13.40 0.57 -27.14
N THR A 106 -13.49 -0.64 -26.57
CA THR A 106 -14.36 -0.89 -25.41
C THR A 106 -13.95 -0.16 -24.13
N TRP A 107 -12.67 0.24 -24.06
CA TRP A 107 -12.12 1.06 -22.98
C TRP A 107 -12.22 2.55 -23.29
N ALA A 108 -12.62 2.94 -24.49
CA ALA A 108 -12.87 4.34 -24.81
C ALA A 108 -14.30 4.74 -24.42
N SER A 109 -14.47 5.99 -24.03
CA SER A 109 -15.77 6.64 -23.81
C SER A 109 -15.77 8.03 -24.46
N SER A 110 -16.93 8.67 -24.55
CA SER A 110 -17.04 10.05 -25.04
C SER A 110 -16.19 11.06 -24.25
N LYS A 111 -15.78 10.69 -23.02
CA LYS A 111 -15.01 11.56 -22.15
C LYS A 111 -13.50 11.24 -22.14
N GLY A 112 -13.09 10.03 -22.55
CA GLY A 112 -11.69 9.61 -22.61
C GLY A 112 -11.52 8.11 -22.38
N LEU A 113 -10.30 7.71 -22.03
CA LEU A 113 -9.98 6.33 -21.67
C LEU A 113 -10.58 5.97 -20.30
N ASP A 114 -11.41 4.93 -20.27
CA ASP A 114 -11.87 4.25 -19.06
C ASP A 114 -10.72 3.41 -18.49
N THR A 115 -9.95 4.05 -17.61
CA THR A 115 -8.82 3.42 -16.92
C THR A 115 -9.24 2.25 -16.04
N SER A 116 -10.50 2.21 -15.57
CA SER A 116 -11.01 1.11 -14.75
C SER A 116 -11.17 -0.17 -15.56
N LYS A 117 -11.72 -0.08 -16.78
CA LYS A 117 -11.83 -1.24 -17.69
C LYS A 117 -10.46 -1.77 -18.11
N ALA A 118 -9.54 -0.87 -18.47
CA ALA A 118 -8.17 -1.24 -18.81
C ALA A 118 -7.48 -1.92 -17.61
N TYR A 119 -7.62 -1.35 -16.41
CA TYR A 119 -7.06 -1.94 -15.19
C TYR A 119 -7.63 -3.32 -14.89
N GLU A 120 -8.94 -3.51 -14.94
CA GLU A 120 -9.57 -4.83 -14.69
C GLU A 120 -9.17 -5.88 -15.75
N TYR A 121 -8.83 -5.46 -16.97
CA TYR A 121 -8.25 -6.36 -17.98
C TYR A 121 -6.83 -6.82 -17.62
N PHE A 122 -5.94 -5.87 -17.27
CA PHE A 122 -4.55 -6.19 -16.92
C PHE A 122 -4.40 -6.85 -15.56
N LYS A 123 -5.31 -6.57 -14.64
CA LYS A 123 -5.33 -7.12 -13.29
C LYS A 123 -5.45 -8.64 -13.37
N PRO A 124 -4.49 -9.40 -12.82
CA PRO A 124 -4.60 -10.85 -12.75
C PRO A 124 -5.90 -11.23 -12.05
N LYS A 125 -6.71 -12.06 -12.71
CA LYS A 125 -7.94 -12.60 -12.11
C LYS A 125 -7.54 -13.51 -10.95
N GLN A 126 -7.65 -12.99 -9.72
CA GLN A 126 -7.42 -13.75 -8.50
C GLN A 126 -8.75 -14.19 -7.91
N ALA A 127 -8.78 -15.41 -7.37
CA ALA A 127 -9.93 -15.88 -6.61
C ALA A 127 -10.21 -14.91 -5.46
N ARG A 128 -11.46 -14.43 -5.39
CA ARG A 128 -11.93 -13.62 -4.25
C ARG A 128 -11.68 -14.38 -2.97
N GLN A 129 -10.95 -13.75 -2.06
CA GLN A 129 -10.60 -14.41 -0.81
C GLN A 129 -11.77 -14.30 0.17
N PRO A 130 -12.25 -15.41 0.77
CA PRO A 130 -13.42 -15.40 1.64
C PRO A 130 -13.34 -14.46 2.86
N TRP A 131 -12.13 -14.05 3.23
CA TRP A 131 -11.85 -13.15 4.35
C TRP A 131 -11.87 -11.66 3.97
N GLN A 132 -11.78 -11.30 2.68
CA GLN A 132 -11.65 -9.90 2.24
C GLN A 132 -12.85 -9.06 2.69
N ALA A 133 -14.06 -9.47 2.34
CA ALA A 133 -15.28 -8.74 2.72
C ALA A 133 -15.45 -8.65 4.25
N MET A 134 -14.86 -9.57 5.00
CA MET A 134 -15.00 -9.61 6.45
C MET A 134 -14.12 -8.58 7.16
N ILE A 135 -12.91 -8.33 6.68
CA ILE A 135 -11.98 -7.39 7.34
C ILE A 135 -12.22 -5.94 6.90
N TRP A 136 -12.66 -5.74 5.65
CA TRP A 136 -12.93 -4.40 5.12
C TRP A 136 -14.31 -3.89 5.55
N GLN A 137 -14.42 -3.54 6.83
CA GLN A 137 -15.65 -2.99 7.42
C GLN A 137 -15.52 -1.49 7.63
N ALA A 138 -16.49 -0.71 7.14
CA ALA A 138 -16.47 0.75 7.21
C ALA A 138 -16.37 1.33 8.64
N PHE A 139 -16.80 0.55 9.65
CA PHE A 139 -16.75 0.97 11.04
C PHE A 139 -15.39 0.73 11.71
N ILE A 140 -14.46 0.05 11.04
CA ILE A 140 -13.12 -0.21 11.54
C ILE A 140 -12.17 0.82 10.95
N PRO A 141 -11.36 1.52 11.76
CA PRO A 141 -10.35 2.44 11.25
C PRO A 141 -9.42 1.76 10.24
N PRO A 142 -9.21 2.34 9.04
CA PRO A 142 -8.45 1.70 7.95
C PRO A 142 -7.05 1.23 8.34
N LYS A 143 -6.39 1.92 9.28
CA LYS A 143 -5.07 1.52 9.80
C LYS A 143 -5.06 0.15 10.47
N PHE A 144 -6.15 -0.26 11.12
CA PHE A 144 -6.24 -1.58 11.75
C PHE A 144 -6.37 -2.67 10.70
N THR A 145 -7.30 -2.48 9.76
CA THR A 145 -7.53 -3.40 8.65
C THR A 145 -6.33 -3.53 7.73
N PHE A 146 -5.60 -2.42 7.50
CA PHE A 146 -4.39 -2.44 6.68
C PHE A 146 -3.28 -3.30 7.30
N ILE A 147 -3.01 -3.15 8.59
CA ILE A 147 -2.01 -3.99 9.29
C ILE A 147 -2.46 -5.45 9.36
N LEU A 148 -3.75 -5.71 9.61
CA LEU A 148 -4.29 -7.06 9.58
C LEU A 148 -4.13 -7.71 8.20
N TRP A 149 -4.45 -6.97 7.13
CA TRP A 149 -4.29 -7.41 5.74
C TRP A 149 -2.83 -7.72 5.40
N LEU A 150 -1.88 -6.85 5.79
CA LEU A 150 -0.45 -7.14 5.64
C LEU A 150 -0.04 -8.39 6.41
N GLY A 151 -0.57 -8.57 7.63
CA GLY A 151 -0.35 -9.77 8.44
C GLY A 151 -0.84 -11.05 7.76
N ILE A 152 -2.03 -11.02 7.14
CA ILE A 152 -2.58 -12.15 6.36
C ILE A 152 -1.70 -12.47 5.15
N ARG A 153 -1.14 -11.44 4.51
CA ARG A 153 -0.25 -11.57 3.35
C ARG A 153 1.20 -11.89 3.74
N GLU A 154 1.47 -11.98 5.03
CA GLU A 154 2.81 -12.12 5.62
C GLU A 154 3.77 -11.02 5.13
N ARG A 155 3.29 -9.80 4.85
CA ARG A 155 4.07 -8.68 4.29
C ARG A 155 4.50 -7.64 5.33
N LEU A 156 4.36 -7.94 6.61
CA LEU A 156 4.87 -7.06 7.67
C LEU A 156 6.38 -7.23 7.81
N SER A 157 7.08 -6.16 8.15
CA SER A 157 8.55 -6.15 8.32
C SER A 157 8.96 -6.78 9.67
N THR A 158 8.54 -8.01 9.93
CA THR A 158 9.02 -8.80 11.08
C THR A 158 10.47 -9.25 10.85
N ARG A 159 11.22 -9.54 11.92
CA ARG A 159 12.65 -9.84 11.81
C ARG A 159 12.99 -11.02 10.88
N ASP A 160 12.12 -12.03 10.77
CA ASP A 160 12.26 -13.12 9.78
C ASP A 160 12.27 -12.66 8.31
N ARG A 161 11.69 -11.48 8.01
CA ARG A 161 11.68 -10.87 6.67
C ARG A 161 12.77 -9.83 6.47
N LEU A 162 13.50 -9.48 7.53
CA LEU A 162 14.57 -8.48 7.54
C LEU A 162 15.96 -9.12 7.67
N THR A 163 16.09 -10.40 7.37
CA THR A 163 17.37 -11.13 7.46
C THR A 163 18.50 -10.54 6.62
N PHE A 164 18.17 -9.79 5.57
CA PHE A 164 19.13 -9.05 4.75
C PHE A 164 19.84 -7.90 5.49
N LEU A 165 19.28 -7.44 6.61
CA LEU A 165 19.92 -6.43 7.49
C LEU A 165 20.95 -7.05 8.45
N HIS A 166 21.06 -8.38 8.52
CA HIS A 166 21.97 -9.11 9.42
C HIS A 166 21.79 -8.77 10.91
N GLU A 167 20.57 -8.37 11.30
CA GLU A 167 20.21 -8.07 12.69
C GLU A 167 19.80 -9.32 13.48
N GLU A 168 19.70 -9.18 14.81
CA GLU A 168 19.15 -10.22 15.67
C GLU A 168 17.73 -10.61 15.26
N THR A 169 17.47 -11.92 15.17
CA THR A 169 16.16 -12.43 14.73
C THR A 169 15.19 -12.65 15.89
N SER A 170 15.65 -12.54 17.15
CA SER A 170 14.87 -12.76 18.36
C SER A 170 13.66 -11.82 18.42
N CYS A 171 12.53 -12.26 18.97
CA CYS A 171 11.34 -11.43 19.10
C CYS A 171 11.57 -10.30 20.10
N SER A 172 11.29 -9.07 19.68
CA SER A 172 11.53 -7.87 20.49
C SER A 172 10.70 -7.82 21.78
N LEU A 173 9.62 -8.61 21.87
CA LEU A 173 8.73 -8.64 23.04
C LEU A 173 9.06 -9.73 24.06
N CYS A 174 9.52 -10.90 23.62
CA CYS A 174 9.79 -12.02 24.53
C CYS A 174 11.23 -12.51 24.55
N ILE A 175 12.03 -12.12 23.56
CA ILE A 175 13.47 -12.41 23.40
C ILE A 175 13.79 -13.92 23.23
N ASN A 176 12.83 -14.82 23.49
CA ASN A 176 13.04 -16.27 23.59
C ASN A 176 12.95 -17.04 22.26
N ARG A 177 12.38 -16.46 21.20
CA ARG A 177 12.17 -17.12 19.90
C ARG A 177 12.30 -16.12 18.78
N SER A 178 12.70 -16.57 17.58
CA SER A 178 12.70 -15.74 16.38
C SER A 178 11.33 -15.13 16.09
N GLU A 179 11.34 -13.86 15.68
CA GLU A 179 10.15 -13.10 15.36
C GLU A 179 9.61 -13.48 13.99
N SER A 180 8.32 -13.82 13.94
CA SER A 180 7.53 -13.91 12.72
C SER A 180 6.15 -13.34 13.01
N ALA A 181 5.37 -12.99 11.98
CA ALA A 181 4.01 -12.49 12.19
C ALA A 181 3.16 -13.47 13.03
N LYS A 182 3.28 -14.77 12.79
CA LYS A 182 2.59 -15.81 13.58
C LYS A 182 3.04 -15.78 15.05
N HIS A 183 4.35 -15.71 15.30
CA HIS A 183 4.87 -15.64 16.65
C HIS A 183 4.45 -14.36 17.35
N LEU A 184 4.75 -13.21 16.75
CA LEU A 184 4.43 -11.88 17.27
C LEU A 184 2.96 -11.77 17.65
N PHE A 185 2.04 -12.26 16.81
CA PHE A 185 0.62 -12.09 17.08
C PHE A 185 0.03 -13.16 17.99
N PHE A 186 0.47 -14.43 17.97
CA PHE A 186 -0.25 -15.50 18.67
C PHE A 186 0.59 -16.44 19.52
N ASN A 187 1.89 -16.61 19.25
CA ASN A 187 2.73 -17.56 20.00
C ASN A 187 3.73 -16.87 20.95
N CYS A 188 3.86 -15.56 20.90
CA CYS A 188 4.68 -14.79 21.81
C CYS A 188 4.03 -14.78 23.19
N PRO A 189 4.73 -15.17 24.28
CA PRO A 189 4.15 -15.17 25.63
C PRO A 189 3.57 -13.81 26.05
N PHE A 190 4.16 -12.70 25.60
CA PHE A 190 3.62 -11.37 25.79
C PHE A 190 2.23 -11.22 25.14
N SER A 191 2.13 -11.58 23.86
CA SER A 191 0.89 -11.50 23.08
C SER A 191 -0.17 -12.48 23.58
N GLU A 192 0.22 -13.65 24.06
CA GLU A 192 -0.70 -14.63 24.66
C GLU A 192 -1.37 -14.08 25.92
N ARG A 193 -0.64 -13.35 26.77
CA ARG A 193 -1.20 -12.65 27.93
C ARG A 193 -2.20 -11.58 27.52
N VAL A 194 -1.85 -10.76 26.53
CA VAL A 194 -2.78 -9.74 25.97
C VAL A 194 -4.04 -10.39 25.44
N TRP A 195 -3.92 -11.45 24.63
CA TRP A 195 -5.06 -12.19 24.12
C TRP A 195 -5.89 -12.86 25.20
N SER A 196 -5.29 -13.33 26.29
CA SER A 196 -6.02 -13.90 27.42
C SER A 196 -7.00 -12.87 28.01
N GLU A 197 -6.52 -11.64 28.26
CA GLU A 197 -7.33 -10.57 28.82
C GLU A 197 -8.41 -10.06 27.86
N ILE A 198 -8.08 -9.91 26.57
CA ILE A 198 -9.06 -9.47 25.56
C ILE A 198 -10.14 -10.54 25.34
N ARG A 199 -9.76 -11.83 25.30
CA ARG A 199 -10.71 -12.93 25.17
C ARG A 199 -11.64 -13.05 26.37
N ARG A 200 -11.09 -12.96 27.58
CA ARG A 200 -11.86 -12.97 28.84
C ARG A 200 -12.87 -11.84 28.87
N TRP A 201 -12.47 -10.64 28.44
CA TRP A 201 -13.33 -9.47 28.38
C TRP A 201 -14.48 -9.61 27.37
N LEU A 202 -14.31 -10.33 26.27
CA LEU A 202 -15.34 -10.48 25.22
C LEU A 202 -16.08 -11.84 25.25
N GLY A 203 -15.89 -12.61 26.32
CA GLY A 203 -16.46 -13.96 26.46
C GLY A 203 -16.00 -14.95 25.37
N ILE A 204 -14.77 -14.81 24.88
CA ILE A 204 -14.22 -15.67 23.81
C ILE A 204 -13.46 -16.85 24.43
N ASN A 205 -14.05 -18.04 24.41
CA ASN A 205 -13.40 -19.23 24.95
C ASN A 205 -12.30 -19.78 24.04
N ARG A 206 -12.38 -19.53 22.72
CA ARG A 206 -11.46 -20.08 21.75
C ARG A 206 -10.09 -19.40 21.79
N ARG A 207 -9.01 -20.20 21.85
CA ARG A 207 -7.65 -19.70 21.59
C ARG A 207 -7.43 -19.52 20.09
N MET A 208 -6.89 -18.37 19.71
CA MET A 208 -6.54 -18.06 18.33
C MET A 208 -5.06 -18.37 18.10
N SER A 209 -4.72 -18.95 16.95
CA SER A 209 -3.34 -19.35 16.62
C SER A 209 -2.79 -18.66 15.37
N THR A 210 -3.67 -18.09 14.54
CA THR A 210 -3.35 -17.33 13.34
C THR A 210 -4.48 -16.34 13.04
N ILE A 211 -4.19 -15.28 12.27
CA ILE A 211 -5.21 -14.32 11.82
C ILE A 211 -6.32 -15.04 11.03
N LEU A 212 -5.95 -15.91 10.08
CA LEU A 212 -6.93 -16.64 9.28
C LEU A 212 -7.81 -17.58 10.12
N SER A 213 -7.25 -18.23 11.16
CA SER A 213 -8.05 -19.05 12.07
C SER A 213 -9.06 -18.23 12.89
N ALA A 214 -8.66 -17.03 13.32
CA ALA A 214 -9.52 -16.10 14.04
C ALA A 214 -10.66 -15.60 13.15
N ILE A 215 -10.34 -15.22 11.91
CA ILE A 215 -11.33 -14.79 10.92
C ILE A 215 -12.31 -15.93 10.59
N LYS A 216 -11.80 -17.14 10.35
CA LYS A 216 -12.63 -18.32 10.06
C LYS A 216 -13.57 -18.65 11.20
N TRP A 217 -13.14 -18.45 12.45
CA TRP A 217 -13.96 -18.63 13.64
C TRP A 217 -15.09 -17.60 13.68
N LEU A 218 -14.76 -16.30 13.66
CA LEU A 218 -15.73 -15.21 13.65
C LEU A 218 -16.80 -15.35 12.55
N LYS A 219 -16.43 -15.87 11.37
CA LYS A 219 -17.38 -16.15 10.28
C LYS A 219 -18.38 -17.26 10.61
N LYS A 220 -17.99 -18.24 11.43
CA LYS A 220 -18.82 -19.39 11.83
C LYS A 220 -19.78 -19.04 12.97
N GLU A 221 -19.47 -18.08 13.83
CA GLU A 221 -20.46 -17.50 14.74
C GLU A 221 -21.60 -16.89 13.91
N LYS A 222 -22.72 -17.62 13.77
CA LYS A 222 -23.89 -17.31 12.92
C LYS A 222 -24.71 -16.09 13.36
N THR A 223 -24.07 -15.03 13.85
CA THR A 223 -24.69 -13.83 14.43
C THR A 223 -24.08 -12.55 13.86
N SER A 224 -23.81 -12.52 12.55
CA SER A 224 -22.95 -11.53 11.85
C SER A 224 -23.31 -10.04 12.01
N PHE A 225 -24.43 -9.71 12.64
CA PHE A 225 -24.89 -8.34 12.85
C PHE A 225 -25.03 -7.92 14.32
N SER A 226 -24.70 -8.80 15.28
CA SER A 226 -24.75 -8.43 16.68
C SER A 226 -23.63 -7.45 17.03
N VAL A 227 -23.92 -6.54 17.96
CA VAL A 227 -22.93 -5.62 18.57
C VAL A 227 -21.72 -6.42 19.07
N GLN A 228 -21.95 -7.61 19.62
CA GLN A 228 -20.91 -8.51 20.11
C GLN A 228 -19.96 -8.98 19.00
N ASN A 229 -20.47 -9.34 17.82
CA ASN A 229 -19.60 -9.75 16.72
C ASN A 229 -18.82 -8.59 16.10
N LYS A 230 -19.43 -7.39 16.05
CA LYS A 230 -18.69 -6.16 15.69
C LYS A 230 -17.58 -5.88 16.70
N ALA A 231 -17.86 -6.02 18.00
CA ALA A 231 -16.88 -5.86 19.06
C ALA A 231 -15.74 -6.87 18.95
N ARG A 232 -16.04 -8.15 18.70
CA ARG A 232 -15.03 -9.21 18.52
C ARG A 232 -14.15 -8.99 17.30
N LEU A 233 -14.75 -8.63 16.16
CA LEU A 233 -13.98 -8.31 14.95
C LEU A 233 -13.10 -7.08 15.17
N LEU A 234 -13.66 -6.01 15.72
CA LEU A 234 -12.91 -4.79 16.02
C LEU A 234 -11.76 -5.06 17.00
N ALA A 235 -11.99 -5.85 18.05
CA ALA A 235 -10.96 -6.24 18.99
C ALA A 235 -9.88 -7.11 18.35
N LEU A 236 -10.23 -7.99 17.41
CA LEU A 236 -9.25 -8.76 16.64
C LEU A 236 -8.31 -7.82 15.87
N GLU A 237 -8.86 -6.91 15.06
CA GLU A 237 -8.05 -6.02 14.24
C GLU A 237 -7.24 -5.02 15.08
N CYS A 238 -7.87 -4.46 16.12
CA CYS A 238 -7.23 -3.52 17.03
C CYS A 238 -6.09 -4.18 17.83
N THR A 239 -6.26 -5.42 18.28
CA THR A 239 -5.19 -6.12 19.02
C THR A 239 -4.02 -6.45 18.12
N VAL A 240 -4.26 -6.93 16.89
CA VAL A 240 -3.19 -7.19 15.92
C VAL A 240 -2.42 -5.90 15.60
N TYR A 241 -3.13 -4.80 15.31
CA TYR A 241 -2.50 -3.51 15.10
C TYR A 241 -1.69 -3.05 16.32
N SER A 242 -2.26 -3.17 17.52
CA SER A 242 -1.63 -2.66 18.74
C SER A 242 -0.39 -3.48 19.12
N LEU A 243 -0.40 -4.81 18.90
CA LEU A 243 0.77 -5.67 19.07
C LEU A 243 1.88 -5.32 18.08
N TRP A 244 1.53 -5.12 16.80
CA TRP A 244 2.48 -4.70 15.78
C TRP A 244 3.13 -3.36 16.13
N ARG A 245 2.29 -2.35 16.45
CA ARG A 245 2.75 -1.02 16.86
C ARG A 245 3.63 -1.10 18.10
N HIS A 246 3.21 -1.82 19.13
CA HIS A 246 3.94 -1.92 20.39
C HIS A 246 5.30 -2.60 20.20
N CYS A 247 5.38 -3.62 19.33
CA CYS A 247 6.67 -4.21 18.94
C CYS A 247 7.61 -3.18 18.31
N ASN A 248 7.09 -2.34 17.42
CA ASN A 248 7.88 -1.26 16.80
C ASN A 248 8.28 -0.18 17.82
N GLU A 249 7.41 0.19 18.77
CA GLU A 249 7.76 1.14 19.83
C GLU A 249 8.87 0.59 20.75
N VAL A 250 8.90 -0.73 20.99
CA VAL A 250 9.99 -1.36 21.75
C VAL A 250 11.32 -1.26 20.97
N VAL A 251 11.29 -1.46 19.65
CA VAL A 251 12.50 -1.43 18.80
C VAL A 251 13.00 0.00 18.55
N PHE A 252 12.13 0.92 18.15
CA PHE A 252 12.52 2.25 17.67
C PHE A 252 12.44 3.34 18.73
N GLU A 253 11.64 3.15 19.78
CA GLU A 253 11.44 4.15 20.84
C GLU A 253 11.95 3.65 22.21
N ALA A 254 12.58 2.47 22.27
CA ALA A 254 13.06 1.82 23.49
C ALA A 254 12.00 1.71 24.60
N LYS A 255 10.72 1.62 24.21
CA LYS A 255 9.60 1.58 25.15
C LYS A 255 9.60 0.27 25.92
N ALA A 256 9.36 0.33 27.23
CA ALA A 256 9.26 -0.87 28.06
C ALA A 256 8.01 -1.71 27.67
N PRO A 257 8.14 -3.04 27.48
CA PRO A 257 6.99 -3.90 27.22
C PRO A 257 6.00 -3.92 28.39
N SER A 258 4.75 -3.54 28.16
CA SER A 258 3.68 -3.57 29.17
C SER A 258 2.41 -4.21 28.61
N THR A 259 2.09 -5.42 29.11
CA THR A 259 0.84 -6.11 28.72
C THR A 259 -0.39 -5.37 29.24
N GLU A 260 -0.32 -4.82 30.46
CA GLU A 260 -1.43 -4.11 31.10
C GLU A 260 -1.78 -2.82 30.35
N GLY A 261 -0.79 -1.97 30.09
CA GLY A 261 -0.99 -0.71 29.38
C GLY A 261 -1.53 -0.94 27.96
N LEU A 262 -1.08 -2.02 27.30
CA LEU A 262 -1.57 -2.38 25.97
C LEU A 262 -3.02 -2.88 26.01
N VAL A 263 -3.38 -3.73 26.98
CA VAL A 263 -4.76 -4.24 27.17
C VAL A 263 -5.73 -3.09 27.45
N ILE A 264 -5.37 -2.16 28.35
CA ILE A 264 -6.18 -0.98 28.65
C ILE A 264 -6.38 -0.15 27.39
N SER A 265 -5.31 0.12 26.64
CA SER A 265 -5.37 0.90 25.41
C SER A 265 -6.29 0.25 24.36
N ILE A 266 -6.18 -1.07 24.15
CA ILE A 266 -7.05 -1.81 23.24
C ILE A 266 -8.51 -1.69 23.67
N LYS A 267 -8.82 -1.95 24.94
CA LYS A 267 -10.20 -1.85 25.47
C LYS A 267 -10.79 -0.47 25.23
N ILE A 268 -10.05 0.59 25.57
CA ILE A 268 -10.49 1.99 25.37
C ILE A 268 -10.79 2.27 23.89
N ILE A 269 -9.90 1.87 22.98
CA ILE A 269 -10.10 2.08 21.54
C ILE A 269 -11.36 1.35 21.06
N VAL A 270 -11.52 0.08 21.43
CA VAL A 270 -12.68 -0.73 21.04
C VAL A 270 -13.97 -0.12 21.60
N PHE A 271 -14.00 0.24 22.89
CA PHE A 271 -15.16 0.90 23.51
C PHE A 271 -15.52 2.22 22.84
N ARG A 272 -14.54 3.09 22.56
CA ARG A 272 -14.79 4.39 21.91
C ARG A 272 -15.45 4.24 20.54
N ILE A 273 -14.96 3.30 19.73
CA ILE A 273 -15.53 3.03 18.40
C ILE A 273 -16.92 2.41 18.53
N LEU A 274 -17.13 1.46 19.45
CA LEU A 274 -18.45 0.88 19.68
C LEU A 274 -19.47 1.93 20.14
N LEU A 275 -19.10 2.82 21.05
CA LEU A 275 -19.93 3.95 21.50
C LEU A 275 -20.30 4.87 20.33
N SER A 276 -19.37 5.15 19.41
CA SER A 276 -19.71 5.95 18.21
C SER A 276 -20.68 5.25 17.26
N LEU A 277 -20.68 3.91 17.23
CA LEU A 277 -21.57 3.13 16.38
C LEU A 277 -22.94 2.89 17.02
N PHE A 278 -23.00 2.80 18.34
CA PHE A 278 -24.23 2.56 19.10
C PHE A 278 -24.30 3.49 20.32
N PRO A 279 -24.62 4.79 20.12
CA PRO A 279 -24.58 5.80 21.19
C PRO A 279 -25.54 5.54 22.35
N GLN A 280 -26.63 4.81 22.09
CA GLN A 280 -27.70 4.50 23.05
C GLN A 280 -27.63 3.05 23.58
N GLY A 281 -26.60 2.28 23.22
CA GLY A 281 -26.46 0.88 23.62
C GLY A 281 -25.80 0.74 24.99
N THR A 282 -26.45 0.07 25.93
CA THR A 282 -25.77 -0.51 27.10
C THR A 282 -24.96 -1.72 26.64
N PHE A 283 -23.64 -1.57 26.54
CA PHE A 283 -22.73 -2.65 26.14
C PHE A 283 -22.44 -3.56 27.34
N ALA A 284 -23.23 -4.62 27.52
CA ALA A 284 -22.79 -5.78 28.30
C ALA A 284 -21.87 -6.61 27.37
N LEU A 285 -20.58 -6.30 27.38
CA LEU A 285 -19.54 -7.06 26.65
C LEU A 285 -19.03 -8.24 27.49
#